data_AF-A0A0N0NRD6-F1
#
_entry.id   AF-A0A0N0NRD6-F1
#
_cell.length_a   1.000
_cell.length_b   1.000
_cell.length_c   1.000
_cell.angle_alpha   90.00
_cell.angle_beta   90.00
_cell.angle_gamma   90.00
#
_symmetry.space_group_name_H-M   'P 1'
#
loop_
_entity.id
_entity.type
_entity.pdbx_description
1 polymer ?
#
loop_
_entity_poly.entity_id
_entity_poly.type
_entity_poly.pdbx_seq_one_letter_code
_entity_poly.pdbx_strand_id
1 'polypeptide(L)'
;MFAEHEYKYDQLRDVTEAGGTSPRDAPASSFRRLRSAFFASSTPWIISTVVFALLSAFLAVEHGYRHADVGTFETGFSTDIGISDRPPIRVVQRRFVGTPRFYANGTGYQTAYSRFAGKPRPEIDQAWQDLIGQRYWIIQEQEAQQMFGQTYKEFELPGGKYAAGIDVLHQLHCLNTLRKYADADYYAKELEEEHGYTRLHLDAVCDHGEYISSTNLKGESRPRPELSPGRYSRSWTPTKGTLPSTIIPQVTPHQKPPRMTVKLGPPSKELVTNIYTADPSAHVFPRDPNTIWIYPSHDRETDIQFNDNGDQYDMTDYHILSVQFDPEKDDISTVTATEHGVSLTAEQVPWVSKQMWAPDAAYHAATGKYHLYFPARDKEGRFKLGVAVGEKPEGPFTPQKEPMKGSYSIDPASFVDDDGTGYVYFGGIWGGELQCYKAVQPKEDGTDFDASMLGPKEPAGAGKKALGARVGRLREDFLEFDGDGIMDVKILAPETGEEIDADDHERRFFEASWLHKREDGKYVFSYSTGDTHFICYAVGDGPLGPFTYEGQLLQPVVGWTNHHSVVKYKGRWYVFYHDCERSNDVSHLRSVKFREVTW
;
A
#
# COMPACT_ATOMS: atom_id res chain seq x y z
N MET A 1 42.66 19.90 -2.04
CA MET A 1 42.99 20.30 -0.65
C MET A 1 42.91 19.08 0.27
N PHE A 2 43.16 17.87 -0.22
CA PHE A 2 44.43 17.14 -0.07
C PHE A 2 45.73 17.97 0.00
N ALA A 3 46.64 17.47 0.86
CA ALA A 3 48.08 17.78 0.98
C ALA A 3 48.48 19.13 1.60
N GLU A 4 48.47 19.23 2.93
CA GLU A 4 49.38 20.19 3.62
C GLU A 4 49.70 19.86 5.10
N HIS A 5 49.24 18.73 5.64
CA HIS A 5 49.41 18.41 7.07
C HIS A 5 50.50 17.37 7.42
N GLU A 6 51.35 16.98 6.48
CA GLU A 6 52.31 15.88 6.65
C GLU A 6 53.77 16.25 6.34
N TYR A 7 54.19 17.49 6.68
CA TYR A 7 55.57 17.95 6.40
C TYR A 7 56.31 18.57 7.61
N LYS A 8 55.94 18.20 8.84
CA LYS A 8 56.61 18.75 10.05
C LYS A 8 57.11 17.72 11.06
N TYR A 9 57.25 16.45 10.67
CA TYR A 9 57.70 15.38 11.59
C TYR A 9 59.08 14.77 11.29
N ASP A 10 59.85 15.31 10.33
CA ASP A 10 61.07 14.62 9.85
C ASP A 10 62.37 15.45 9.84
N GLN A 11 62.52 16.41 10.76
CA GLN A 11 63.79 17.19 10.88
C GLN A 11 64.33 17.36 12.31
N LEU A 12 64.08 16.42 13.22
CA LEU A 12 64.71 16.43 14.56
C LEU A 12 65.37 15.10 14.93
N ARG A 13 65.87 14.37 13.91
CA ARG A 13 66.57 13.11 14.11
C ARG A 13 67.89 13.09 13.34
N ASP A 14 68.74 14.07 13.63
CA ASP A 14 70.13 14.08 13.18
C ASP A 14 70.99 14.97 14.09
N VAL A 15 71.19 14.56 15.35
CA VAL A 15 72.42 14.84 16.12
C VAL A 15 72.53 13.79 17.25
N THR A 16 73.01 12.59 16.93
CA THR A 16 73.66 11.70 17.90
C THR A 16 74.87 11.11 17.21
N GLU A 17 76.05 11.68 17.47
CA GLU A 17 77.36 11.00 17.57
C GLU A 17 78.53 12.01 17.46
N ALA A 18 78.94 12.56 18.61
CA ALA A 18 80.31 13.04 18.81
C ALA A 18 80.64 13.13 20.31
N GLY A 19 81.34 12.10 20.82
CA GLY A 19 82.39 12.20 21.83
C GLY A 19 82.08 12.72 23.26
N GLY A 20 82.15 11.80 24.23
CA GLY A 20 83.11 11.91 25.34
C GLY A 20 82.71 12.59 26.65
N THR A 21 82.63 11.75 27.70
CA THR A 21 82.94 11.99 29.14
C THR A 21 81.89 12.65 30.06
N SER A 22 81.56 11.92 31.14
CA SER A 22 80.98 12.42 32.40
C SER A 22 82.12 12.94 33.30
N PRO A 23 81.93 13.88 34.27
CA PRO A 23 81.03 13.66 35.41
C PRO A 23 80.39 14.92 36.07
N ARG A 24 79.45 14.64 36.99
CA ARG A 24 79.16 15.34 38.27
C ARG A 24 79.63 16.79 38.38
N ASP A 25 78.67 17.72 38.39
CA ASP A 25 78.53 18.85 39.34
C ASP A 25 77.63 19.94 38.74
N ALA A 26 76.37 20.06 39.22
CA ALA A 26 75.60 21.32 39.24
C ALA A 26 74.21 21.12 39.90
N PRO A 27 73.64 22.15 40.56
CA PRO A 27 72.88 21.99 41.80
C PRO A 27 71.34 21.89 41.64
N ALA A 28 70.72 21.34 42.69
CA ALA A 28 69.29 21.06 42.88
C ALA A 28 68.36 22.29 42.98
N SER A 29 68.51 23.30 42.10
CA SER A 29 67.68 24.52 42.10
C SER A 29 66.80 24.70 40.86
N SER A 30 66.86 23.81 39.87
CA SER A 30 66.11 23.93 38.61
C SER A 30 64.78 23.16 38.54
N PHE A 31 64.51 22.23 39.47
CA PHE A 31 63.27 21.43 39.43
C PHE A 31 62.04 22.06 40.10
N ARG A 32 62.17 23.20 40.80
CA ARG A 32 61.02 23.89 41.43
C ARG A 32 60.33 24.95 40.56
N ARG A 33 60.92 25.39 39.43
CA ARG A 33 60.32 26.42 38.55
C ARG A 33 59.49 25.87 37.39
N LEU A 34 59.54 24.56 37.11
CA LEU A 34 58.75 23.96 36.01
C LEU A 34 57.39 23.41 36.45
N ARG A 35 57.13 23.23 37.75
CA ARG A 35 55.79 22.83 38.25
C ARG A 35 54.82 24.00 38.43
N SER A 36 55.29 25.24 38.58
CA SER A 36 54.40 26.40 38.73
C SER A 36 53.92 26.98 37.40
N ALA A 37 54.61 26.72 36.29
CA ALA A 37 54.23 27.23 34.97
C ALA A 37 53.13 26.40 34.28
N PHE A 38 53.06 25.09 34.53
CA PHE A 38 52.06 24.22 33.90
C PHE A 38 50.65 24.31 34.53
N PHE A 39 50.56 24.70 35.81
CA PHE A 39 49.27 24.92 36.48
C PHE A 39 48.69 26.32 36.23
N ALA A 40 49.52 27.33 35.93
CA ALA A 40 49.03 28.69 35.67
C ALA A 40 48.40 28.86 34.27
N SER A 41 48.85 28.10 33.25
CA SER A 41 48.35 28.24 31.86
C SER A 41 47.11 27.39 31.55
N SER A 42 46.81 26.38 32.37
CA SER A 42 45.71 25.43 32.13
C SER A 42 44.45 25.76 32.93
N THR A 43 44.59 26.56 34.00
CA THR A 43 43.48 26.95 34.89
C THR A 43 42.37 27.73 34.18
N PRO A 44 42.64 28.69 33.27
CA PRO A 44 41.57 29.38 32.53
C PRO A 44 40.76 28.45 31.64
N TRP A 45 41.41 27.46 31.02
CA TRP A 45 40.76 26.48 30.16
C TRP A 45 39.92 25.49 30.96
N ILE A 46 40.41 25.02 32.11
CA ILE A 46 39.63 24.14 33.00
C ILE A 46 38.41 24.88 33.54
N ILE A 47 38.58 26.14 34.00
CA ILE A 47 37.46 26.96 34.47
C ILE A 47 36.47 27.22 33.35
N SER A 48 36.92 27.56 32.15
CA SER A 48 36.05 27.79 30.99
C SER A 48 35.25 26.53 30.62
N THR A 49 35.88 25.35 30.62
CA THR A 49 35.20 24.08 30.35
C THR A 49 34.18 23.74 31.42
N VAL A 50 34.50 23.95 32.70
CA VAL A 50 33.56 23.73 33.81
C VAL A 50 32.39 24.71 33.75
N VAL A 51 32.65 25.99 33.48
CA VAL A 51 31.60 27.01 33.31
C VAL A 51 30.71 26.66 32.10
N PHE A 52 31.29 26.25 30.98
CA PHE A 52 30.53 25.85 29.80
C PHE A 52 29.69 24.59 30.06
N ALA A 53 30.22 23.61 30.79
CA ALA A 53 29.48 22.40 31.18
C ALA A 53 28.33 22.74 32.14
N LEU A 54 28.55 23.63 33.11
CA LEU A 54 27.51 24.07 34.04
C LEU A 54 26.43 24.91 33.33
N LEU A 55 26.81 25.79 32.40
CA LEU A 55 25.86 26.52 31.55
C LEU A 55 25.09 25.59 30.64
N SER A 56 25.74 24.58 30.05
CA SER A 56 25.07 23.58 29.21
C SER A 56 24.11 22.72 30.02
N ALA A 57 24.49 22.32 31.24
CA ALA A 57 23.63 21.60 32.15
C ALA A 57 22.45 22.47 32.64
N PHE A 58 22.71 23.74 32.97
CA PHE A 58 21.67 24.69 33.34
C PHE A 58 20.69 24.93 32.18
N LEU A 59 21.20 25.14 30.96
CA LEU A 59 20.38 25.29 29.76
C LEU A 59 19.63 24.00 29.41
N ALA A 60 20.20 22.82 29.63
CA ALA A 60 19.52 21.54 29.42
C ALA A 60 18.40 21.33 30.46
N VAL A 61 18.64 21.71 31.71
CA VAL A 61 17.64 21.68 32.78
C VAL A 61 16.56 22.72 32.53
N GLU A 62 16.92 23.95 32.15
CA GLU A 62 15.98 25.01 31.80
C GLU A 62 15.18 24.66 30.53
N HIS A 63 15.81 24.07 29.51
CA HIS A 63 15.14 23.56 28.32
C HIS A 63 14.17 22.43 28.70
N GLY A 64 14.59 21.50 29.55
CA GLY A 64 13.75 20.45 30.11
C GLY A 64 12.56 21.00 30.90
N TYR A 65 12.75 22.02 31.76
CA TYR A 65 11.67 22.67 32.50
C TYR A 65 10.73 23.47 31.59
N ARG A 66 11.27 24.20 30.59
CA ARG A 66 10.47 24.96 29.63
C ARG A 66 9.70 24.09 28.62
N HIS A 67 10.11 22.83 28.45
CA HIS A 67 9.42 21.85 27.59
C HIS A 67 8.61 20.82 28.38
N ALA A 68 8.67 20.84 29.71
CA ALA A 68 7.86 19.96 30.57
C ALA A 68 6.36 20.34 30.57
N ASP A 69 6.03 21.58 30.18
CA ASP A 69 4.64 22.07 30.15
C ASP A 69 3.90 21.72 28.85
N VAL A 70 4.57 21.10 27.87
CA VAL A 70 3.92 20.66 26.63
C VAL A 70 4.04 19.15 26.58
N GLY A 71 2.90 18.47 26.71
CA GLY A 71 2.84 17.01 26.61
C GLY A 71 3.51 16.41 25.38
N THR A 72 3.76 15.11 25.42
CA THR A 72 4.10 14.33 24.22
C THR A 72 2.92 13.46 23.82
N PHE A 73 2.90 12.95 22.59
CA PHE A 73 1.90 11.97 22.17
C PHE A 73 1.90 10.69 23.03
N GLU A 74 3.04 10.38 23.67
CA GLU A 74 3.24 9.20 24.52
C GLU A 74 2.85 9.46 25.98
N THR A 75 3.08 10.67 26.49
CA THR A 75 2.85 11.05 27.90
C THR A 75 1.59 11.87 28.13
N GLY A 76 0.89 12.24 27.06
CA GLY A 76 -0.32 13.08 27.10
C GLY A 76 -0.01 14.57 27.24
N PHE A 77 -0.97 15.40 26.84
CA PHE A 77 -0.94 16.87 26.96
C PHE A 77 -1.81 17.32 28.13
N SER A 78 -1.40 18.38 28.83
CA SER A 78 -2.30 19.07 29.75
C SER A 78 -3.43 19.69 28.93
N THR A 79 -4.64 19.16 29.06
CA THR A 79 -5.80 19.71 28.35
C THR A 79 -6.51 20.72 29.23
N ASP A 80 -6.98 21.82 28.64
CA ASP A 80 -7.85 22.81 29.32
C ASP A 80 -9.20 22.21 29.76
N ILE A 81 -9.49 20.98 29.33
CA ILE A 81 -10.71 20.26 29.63
C ILE A 81 -10.53 19.41 30.89
N GLY A 82 -10.90 19.97 32.04
CA GLY A 82 -11.23 19.17 33.21
C GLY A 82 -12.55 18.43 32.97
N ILE A 83 -12.53 17.35 32.17
CA ILE A 83 -13.72 16.52 31.94
C ILE A 83 -14.09 15.91 33.29
N SER A 84 -15.03 16.56 33.98
CA SER A 84 -15.72 16.08 35.17
C SER A 84 -16.16 14.63 34.94
N ASP A 85 -15.64 13.69 35.77
CA ASP A 85 -16.13 12.36 36.20
C ASP A 85 -17.08 11.53 35.29
N ARG A 86 -17.17 11.82 33.99
CA ARG A 86 -18.03 11.17 33.02
C ARG A 86 -17.16 10.66 31.89
N PRO A 87 -16.87 9.35 31.84
CA PRO A 87 -16.24 8.77 30.67
C PRO A 87 -17.32 8.50 29.61
N PRO A 88 -17.23 9.12 28.43
CA PRO A 88 -17.57 8.33 27.24
C PRO A 88 -16.56 8.57 26.11
N ILE A 89 -15.29 8.84 26.41
CA ILE A 89 -14.27 8.99 25.37
C ILE A 89 -13.29 7.84 25.49
N ARG A 90 -13.49 6.83 24.64
CA ARG A 90 -12.46 5.80 24.39
C ARG A 90 -11.43 6.41 23.45
N VAL A 91 -10.22 6.63 23.93
CA VAL A 91 -9.10 7.03 23.08
C VAL A 91 -8.75 5.85 22.18
N VAL A 92 -8.94 6.02 20.87
CA VAL A 92 -8.47 5.08 19.85
C VAL A 92 -7.36 5.76 19.08
N GLN A 93 -6.11 5.41 19.36
CA GLN A 93 -4.98 5.87 18.59
C GLN A 93 -5.01 5.21 17.20
N ARG A 94 -5.01 6.04 16.16
CA ARG A 94 -4.90 5.63 14.75
C ARG A 94 -3.72 6.36 14.13
N ARG A 95 -2.81 5.63 13.49
CA ARG A 95 -1.69 6.23 12.76
C ARG A 95 -2.21 6.74 11.42
N PHE A 96 -2.06 8.04 11.18
CA PHE A 96 -2.32 8.63 9.87
C PHE A 96 -1.15 8.28 8.93
N VAL A 97 -1.39 7.44 7.92
CA VAL A 97 -0.36 6.97 6.96
C VAL A 97 -0.42 7.67 5.60
N GLY A 98 -1.22 8.72 5.46
CA GLY A 98 -1.31 9.53 4.23
C GLY A 98 -0.11 10.45 3.97
N THR A 99 1.09 10.10 4.45
CA THR A 99 2.27 10.92 4.20
C THR A 99 2.58 10.87 2.70
N PRO A 100 2.73 12.01 2.00
CA PRO A 100 3.27 12.00 0.66
C PRO A 100 4.65 11.38 0.71
N ARG A 101 4.82 10.23 0.05
CA ARG A 101 6.12 9.60 -0.13
C ARG A 101 6.71 10.14 -1.41
N PHE A 102 8.02 10.22 -1.48
CA PHE A 102 8.72 10.69 -2.66
C PHE A 102 9.71 9.62 -3.08
N TYR A 103 9.68 9.27 -4.36
CA TYR A 103 10.77 8.51 -4.98
C TYR A 103 12.08 9.30 -4.84
N ALA A 104 13.22 8.63 -5.02
CA ALA A 104 14.54 9.27 -4.97
C ALA A 104 14.70 10.41 -6.01
N ASN A 105 13.89 10.41 -7.07
CA ASN A 105 13.85 11.46 -8.09
C ASN A 105 12.95 12.66 -7.70
N GLY A 106 12.36 12.66 -6.50
CA GLY A 106 11.49 13.72 -6.00
C GLY A 106 10.04 13.63 -6.46
N THR A 107 9.66 12.59 -7.22
CA THR A 107 8.26 12.36 -7.62
C THR A 107 7.46 11.83 -6.43
N GLY A 108 6.37 12.52 -6.09
CA GLY A 108 5.45 12.08 -5.05
C GLY A 108 4.69 10.82 -5.46
N TYR A 109 4.55 9.84 -4.57
CA TYR A 109 3.71 8.67 -4.75
C TYR A 109 2.92 8.37 -3.47
N GLN A 110 1.75 7.77 -3.65
CA GLN A 110 0.85 7.38 -2.58
C GLN A 110 0.98 5.86 -2.40
N THR A 111 1.43 5.40 -1.24
CA THR A 111 1.78 3.99 -1.00
C THR A 111 0.59 3.08 -0.67
N ALA A 112 -0.60 3.64 -0.47
CA ALA A 112 -1.75 2.88 -0.03
C ALA A 112 -3.07 3.57 -0.42
N TYR A 113 -4.11 2.77 -0.63
CA TYR A 113 -5.49 3.22 -0.55
C TYR A 113 -5.71 3.91 0.81
N SER A 114 -5.76 5.24 0.79
CA SER A 114 -6.27 5.98 1.93
C SER A 114 -7.78 5.99 1.83
N ARG A 115 -8.48 5.44 2.81
CA ARG A 115 -9.94 5.59 2.91
C ARG A 115 -10.41 7.06 2.97
N PHE A 116 -9.48 8.00 3.18
CA PHE A 116 -9.73 9.44 3.28
C PHE A 116 -9.24 10.24 2.06
N ALA A 117 -8.63 9.61 1.05
CA ALA A 117 -8.09 10.32 -0.12
C ALA A 117 -8.29 9.54 -1.44
N GLY A 118 -8.27 10.25 -2.57
CA GLY A 118 -8.51 9.72 -3.91
C GLY A 118 -9.68 10.41 -4.62
N LYS A 119 -10.04 9.91 -5.81
CA LYS A 119 -11.19 10.44 -6.60
C LYS A 119 -12.47 10.44 -5.76
N PRO A 120 -13.32 11.47 -5.88
CA PRO A 120 -14.51 11.64 -5.05
C PRO A 120 -15.49 10.48 -5.22
N ARG A 121 -15.94 9.90 -4.09
CA ARG A 121 -16.90 8.79 -4.02
C ARG A 121 -17.58 8.73 -2.65
N PRO A 122 -18.80 8.16 -2.53
CA PRO A 122 -19.55 8.14 -1.27
C PRO A 122 -18.81 7.51 -0.10
N GLU A 123 -17.95 6.52 -0.34
CA GLU A 123 -17.19 5.82 0.69
C GLU A 123 -16.14 6.71 1.36
N ILE A 124 -15.50 7.60 0.59
CA ILE A 124 -14.55 8.58 1.15
C ILE A 124 -15.34 9.60 1.98
N ASP A 125 -16.48 10.08 1.49
CA ASP A 125 -17.32 11.03 2.20
C ASP A 125 -17.81 10.45 3.53
N GLN A 126 -18.26 9.19 3.54
CA GLN A 126 -18.64 8.49 4.75
C GLN A 126 -17.45 8.31 5.70
N ALA A 127 -16.28 7.94 5.20
CA ALA A 127 -15.08 7.80 6.04
C ALA A 127 -14.70 9.11 6.73
N TRP A 128 -14.79 10.25 6.03
CA TRP A 128 -14.64 11.56 6.64
C TRP A 128 -15.75 11.86 7.64
N GLN A 129 -17.03 11.59 7.33
CA GLN A 129 -18.12 11.80 8.29
C GLN A 129 -17.96 10.96 9.56
N ASP A 130 -17.50 9.73 9.47
CA ASP A 130 -17.23 8.88 10.62
C ASP A 130 -16.10 9.45 11.50
N LEU A 131 -15.13 10.14 10.89
CA LEU A 131 -13.99 10.73 11.57
C LEU A 131 -14.31 12.08 12.24
N ILE A 132 -15.02 12.97 11.54
CA ILE A 132 -15.22 14.38 11.96
C ILE A 132 -16.70 14.78 12.10
N GLY A 133 -17.64 13.86 11.92
CA GLY A 133 -19.09 14.15 11.98
C GLY A 133 -19.54 14.59 13.37
N GLN A 134 -18.98 14.01 14.43
CA GLN A 134 -19.26 14.36 15.83
C GLN A 134 -18.24 15.35 16.43
N ARG A 135 -17.67 16.23 15.60
CA ARG A 135 -16.61 17.17 16.02
C ARG A 135 -17.05 18.24 17.01
N TYR A 136 -18.36 18.52 17.09
CA TYR A 136 -18.94 19.46 18.04
C TYR A 136 -19.96 18.76 18.93
N TRP A 137 -19.93 19.07 20.22
CA TRP A 137 -20.92 18.62 21.19
C TRP A 137 -21.40 19.79 22.04
N ILE A 138 -22.59 19.65 22.62
CA ILE A 138 -23.17 20.67 23.50
C ILE A 138 -22.60 20.51 24.91
N ILE A 139 -22.15 21.60 25.50
CA ILE A 139 -21.70 21.70 26.89
C ILE A 139 -22.68 22.54 27.71
N GLN A 140 -22.65 22.34 29.02
CA GLN A 140 -23.46 23.10 29.97
C GLN A 140 -22.89 24.51 30.17
N GLU A 141 -23.73 25.44 30.63
CA GLU A 141 -23.32 26.82 30.91
C GLU A 141 -22.17 26.90 31.92
N GLN A 142 -22.16 26.03 32.94
CA GLN A 142 -21.09 25.96 33.94
C GLN A 142 -19.75 25.52 33.32
N GLU A 143 -19.80 24.56 32.38
CA GLU A 143 -18.62 24.11 31.63
C GLU A 143 -18.12 25.21 30.69
N ALA A 144 -19.04 25.94 30.04
CA ALA A 144 -18.71 27.09 29.20
C ALA A 144 -18.09 28.25 30.00
N GLN A 145 -18.60 28.54 31.21
CA GLN A 145 -18.02 29.52 32.14
C GLN A 145 -16.60 29.14 32.54
N GLN A 146 -16.35 27.86 32.76
CA GLN A 146 -15.03 27.35 33.11
C GLN A 146 -14.06 27.42 31.92
N MET A 147 -14.52 27.08 30.72
CA MET A 147 -13.69 27.03 29.51
C MET A 147 -13.40 28.41 28.90
N PHE A 148 -14.43 29.26 28.80
CA PHE A 148 -14.34 30.56 28.11
C PHE A 148 -14.19 31.74 29.08
N GLY A 149 -14.22 31.49 30.40
CA GLY A 149 -14.05 32.54 31.40
C GLY A 149 -15.17 33.58 31.35
N GLN A 150 -14.85 34.85 31.62
CA GLN A 150 -15.87 35.91 31.70
C GLN A 150 -16.57 36.24 30.38
N THR A 151 -16.02 35.80 29.24
CA THR A 151 -16.58 36.05 27.90
C THR A 151 -17.48 34.93 27.42
N TYR A 152 -17.76 33.90 28.23
CA TYR A 152 -18.57 32.73 27.81
C TYR A 152 -19.92 33.10 27.18
N LYS A 153 -20.58 34.16 27.65
CA LYS A 153 -21.87 34.64 27.11
C LYS A 153 -21.79 35.13 25.66
N GLU A 154 -20.60 35.48 25.17
CA GLU A 154 -20.38 35.86 23.77
C GLU A 154 -20.47 34.64 22.84
N PHE A 155 -20.33 33.42 23.38
CA PHE A 155 -20.35 32.15 22.66
C PHE A 155 -21.67 31.37 22.85
N GLU A 156 -22.71 32.02 23.37
CA GLU A 156 -24.04 31.42 23.56
C GLU A 156 -24.73 31.21 22.20
N LEU A 157 -25.06 29.96 21.90
CA LEU A 157 -25.85 29.59 20.72
C LEU A 157 -27.35 29.84 20.96
N PRO A 158 -28.13 30.02 19.88
CA PRO A 158 -29.59 30.16 19.99
C PRO A 158 -30.23 29.06 20.85
N GLY A 159 -30.96 29.49 21.89
CA GLY A 159 -31.61 28.59 22.84
C GLY A 159 -30.80 28.27 24.11
N GLY A 160 -29.81 29.10 24.47
CA GLY A 160 -29.11 29.00 25.76
C GLY A 160 -28.12 27.84 25.84
N LYS A 161 -27.57 27.44 24.70
CA LYS A 161 -26.65 26.29 24.60
C LYS A 161 -25.24 26.78 24.28
N TYR A 162 -24.25 25.97 24.64
CA TYR A 162 -22.85 26.22 24.32
C TYR A 162 -22.31 25.02 23.58
N ALA A 163 -21.45 25.22 22.57
CA ALA A 163 -20.80 24.13 21.85
C ALA A 163 -19.30 24.14 22.11
N ALA A 164 -18.73 22.94 22.23
CA ALA A 164 -17.29 22.72 22.25
C ALA A 164 -16.91 21.69 21.19
N GLY A 165 -15.65 21.71 20.77
CA GLY A 165 -15.09 20.75 19.82
C GLY A 165 -13.61 20.55 20.06
N ILE A 166 -13.07 19.44 19.55
CA ILE A 166 -11.61 19.22 19.54
C ILE A 166 -11.04 19.95 18.32
N ASP A 167 -10.07 20.84 18.54
CA ASP A 167 -9.49 21.66 17.47
C ASP A 167 -8.93 20.83 16.31
N VAL A 168 -8.28 19.69 16.59
CA VAL A 168 -7.78 18.80 15.52
C VAL A 168 -8.90 18.29 14.60
N LEU A 169 -10.11 18.07 15.12
CA LEU A 169 -11.26 17.66 14.30
C LEU A 169 -11.81 18.82 13.47
N HIS A 170 -11.66 20.06 13.95
CA HIS A 170 -11.96 21.26 13.17
C HIS A 170 -10.96 21.44 12.02
N GLN A 171 -9.67 21.26 12.29
CA GLN A 171 -8.62 21.31 11.25
C GLN A 171 -8.85 20.23 10.17
N LEU A 172 -9.19 19.00 10.58
CA LEU A 172 -9.55 17.92 9.67
C LEU A 172 -10.83 18.22 8.88
N HIS A 173 -11.81 18.88 9.49
CA HIS A 173 -13.00 19.38 8.78
C HIS A 173 -12.63 20.36 7.67
N CYS A 174 -11.78 21.34 7.96
CA CYS A 174 -11.29 22.29 6.95
C CYS A 174 -10.53 21.57 5.81
N LEU A 175 -9.71 20.57 6.15
CA LEU A 175 -9.01 19.75 5.15
C LEU A 175 -9.97 18.96 4.26
N ASN A 176 -11.04 18.39 4.83
CA ASN A 176 -12.07 17.71 4.06
C ASN A 176 -12.81 18.67 3.12
N THR A 177 -13.08 19.90 3.58
CA THR A 177 -13.69 20.94 2.74
C THR A 177 -12.79 21.29 1.55
N LEU A 178 -11.48 21.44 1.78
CA LEU A 178 -10.51 21.65 0.69
C LEU A 178 -10.50 20.48 -0.30
N ARG A 179 -10.54 19.24 0.19
CA ARG A 179 -10.66 18.05 -0.66
C ARG A 179 -11.90 18.11 -1.54
N LYS A 180 -13.08 18.40 -0.97
CA LYS A 180 -14.33 18.52 -1.74
C LYS A 180 -14.28 19.65 -2.77
N TYR A 181 -13.60 20.74 -2.45
CA TYR A 181 -13.43 21.86 -3.38
C TYR A 181 -12.50 21.53 -4.56
N ALA A 182 -11.47 20.70 -4.33
CA ALA A 182 -10.59 20.23 -5.41
C ALA A 182 -11.35 19.45 -6.50
N ASP A 183 -12.48 18.84 -6.14
CA ASP A 183 -13.39 18.11 -7.03
C ASP A 183 -14.76 18.80 -7.14
N ALA A 184 -14.78 20.13 -7.29
CA ALA A 184 -15.99 20.93 -7.26
C ALA A 184 -17.10 20.49 -8.24
N ASP A 185 -16.75 19.92 -9.40
CA ASP A 185 -17.72 19.40 -10.38
C ASP A 185 -18.56 18.26 -9.82
N TYR A 186 -17.97 17.40 -8.98
CA TYR A 186 -18.67 16.29 -8.33
C TYR A 186 -19.54 16.80 -7.17
N TYR A 187 -19.05 17.77 -6.40
CA TYR A 187 -19.72 18.30 -5.21
C TYR A 187 -20.58 19.54 -5.48
N ALA A 188 -20.81 19.91 -6.74
CA ALA A 188 -21.45 21.16 -7.13
C ALA A 188 -22.76 21.45 -6.38
N LYS A 189 -23.60 20.43 -6.19
CA LYS A 189 -24.87 20.54 -5.48
C LYS A 189 -24.70 20.78 -3.96
N GLU A 190 -23.71 20.15 -3.33
CA GLU A 190 -23.41 20.34 -1.91
C GLU A 190 -22.79 21.71 -1.64
N LEU A 191 -21.94 22.18 -2.56
CA LEU A 191 -21.28 23.48 -2.50
C LEU A 191 -22.26 24.64 -2.81
N GLU A 192 -23.35 24.39 -3.53
CA GLU A 192 -24.43 25.36 -3.76
C GLU A 192 -25.32 25.57 -2.52
N GLU A 193 -25.52 24.55 -1.69
CA GLU A 193 -26.38 24.61 -0.50
C GLU A 193 -25.69 25.27 0.73
N GLU A 194 -24.36 25.31 0.77
CA GLU A 194 -23.57 25.98 1.82
C GLU A 194 -23.34 27.48 1.51
N HIS A 195 -24.27 28.37 1.88
CA HIS A 195 -24.11 29.82 1.69
C HIS A 195 -23.36 30.53 2.83
N GLY A 196 -22.39 31.37 2.44
CA GLY A 196 -21.87 32.52 3.21
C GLY A 196 -20.65 32.26 4.09
N TYR A 197 -20.67 31.23 4.93
CA TYR A 197 -19.61 30.96 5.91
C TYR A 197 -18.35 30.35 5.27
N THR A 198 -18.52 29.45 4.29
CA THR A 198 -17.43 28.67 3.69
C THR A 198 -16.41 29.54 2.95
N ARG A 199 -16.82 30.68 2.37
CA ARG A 199 -15.94 31.59 1.61
C ARG A 199 -15.04 32.46 2.51
N LEU A 200 -15.59 32.95 3.63
CA LEU A 200 -14.81 33.65 4.68
C LEU A 200 -13.83 32.69 5.39
N HIS A 201 -14.22 31.42 5.56
CA HIS A 201 -13.37 30.38 6.14
C HIS A 201 -12.24 29.94 5.19
N LEU A 202 -12.52 29.86 3.89
CA LEU A 202 -11.53 29.55 2.84
C LEU A 202 -10.44 30.63 2.74
N ASP A 203 -10.80 31.91 2.82
CA ASP A 203 -9.81 33.01 2.82
C ASP A 203 -8.91 32.93 4.07
N ALA A 204 -9.47 32.61 5.25
CA ALA A 204 -8.69 32.43 6.49
C ALA A 204 -7.76 31.20 6.47
N VAL A 205 -8.19 30.10 5.81
CA VAL A 205 -7.38 28.88 5.66
C VAL A 205 -6.25 29.09 4.65
N CYS A 206 -6.49 29.83 3.56
CA CYS A 206 -5.45 30.22 2.61
C CYS A 206 -4.40 31.14 3.26
N ASP A 207 -4.82 32.12 4.07
CA ASP A 207 -3.92 32.99 4.83
C ASP A 207 -3.09 32.21 5.87
N HIS A 208 -3.65 31.18 6.51
CA HIS A 208 -2.91 30.29 7.43
C HIS A 208 -1.96 29.34 6.68
N GLY A 209 -2.36 28.85 5.50
CA GLY A 209 -1.51 28.01 4.64
C GLY A 209 -0.27 28.75 4.13
N GLU A 210 -0.40 30.03 3.76
CA GLU A 210 0.75 30.87 3.41
C GLU A 210 1.68 31.10 4.62
N TYR A 211 1.14 31.24 5.83
CA TYR A 211 1.94 31.40 7.06
C TYR A 211 2.75 30.15 7.43
N ILE A 212 2.18 28.94 7.22
CA ILE A 212 2.88 27.66 7.47
C ILE A 212 3.93 27.37 6.38
N SER A 213 3.66 27.77 5.12
CA SER A 213 4.65 27.62 4.03
C SER A 213 5.83 28.59 4.16
N SER A 214 5.60 29.80 4.67
CA SER A 214 6.63 30.84 4.82
C SER A 214 7.47 30.70 6.09
N THR A 215 6.99 30.01 7.12
CA THR A 215 7.78 29.74 8.34
C THR A 215 8.79 28.59 8.17
N ASN A 216 8.62 27.75 7.16
CA ASN A 216 9.57 26.66 6.85
C ASN A 216 10.62 27.00 5.79
N LEU A 217 10.56 28.18 5.17
CA LEU A 217 11.52 28.60 4.15
C LEU A 217 11.97 30.05 4.41
N LYS A 218 13.06 30.16 5.19
CA LYS A 218 13.86 31.36 5.51
C LYS A 218 13.35 32.17 6.71
N GLY A 219 14.06 32.04 7.83
CA GLY A 219 13.86 32.81 9.05
C GLY A 219 14.27 34.29 8.92
N GLU A 220 13.44 35.10 8.27
CA GLU A 220 13.51 36.57 8.35
C GLU A 220 12.13 37.17 8.60
N SER A 221 11.99 37.92 9.68
CA SER A 221 10.78 38.66 10.05
C SER A 221 10.53 39.85 9.12
N ARG A 222 9.35 39.94 8.51
CA ARG A 222 8.85 41.17 7.86
C ARG A 222 7.61 41.71 8.58
N PRO A 223 7.37 43.05 8.63
CA PRO A 223 6.25 43.64 9.34
C PRO A 223 4.94 43.57 8.54
N ARG A 224 3.81 43.51 9.26
CA ARG A 224 2.43 43.46 8.73
C ARG A 224 2.09 44.66 7.84
N PRO A 225 1.38 44.48 6.72
CA PRO A 225 0.72 45.59 6.02
C PRO A 225 -0.61 45.95 6.71
N GLU A 226 -0.89 47.24 6.84
CA GLU A 226 -2.19 47.77 7.26
C GLU A 226 -3.26 47.56 6.18
N LEU A 227 -4.42 47.02 6.58
CA LEU A 227 -5.61 46.91 5.73
C LEU A 227 -6.28 48.29 5.60
N SER A 228 -6.44 48.78 4.37
CA SER A 228 -7.22 49.98 4.06
C SER A 228 -8.62 49.58 3.55
N PRO A 229 -9.70 50.25 4.01
CA PRO A 229 -11.06 49.87 3.65
C PRO A 229 -11.53 50.62 2.39
N GLY A 230 -11.95 49.89 1.36
CA GLY A 230 -12.89 50.46 0.37
C GLY A 230 -12.86 49.88 -1.03
N ARG A 231 -13.97 49.19 -1.38
CA ARG A 231 -14.83 49.36 -2.58
C ARG A 231 -15.28 48.02 -3.13
N TYR A 232 -16.46 47.59 -2.70
CA TYR A 232 -17.31 46.71 -3.49
C TYR A 232 -18.62 47.45 -3.79
N SER A 233 -18.72 47.98 -5.00
CA SER A 233 -20.00 48.08 -5.69
C SER A 233 -19.76 47.87 -7.18
N ARG A 234 -20.34 46.79 -7.71
CA ARG A 234 -20.79 46.68 -9.10
C ARG A 234 -21.69 45.46 -9.25
N SER A 235 -22.94 45.76 -9.59
CA SER A 235 -23.95 44.84 -10.08
C SER A 235 -23.51 44.19 -11.40
N TRP A 236 -23.86 42.93 -11.60
CA TRP A 236 -23.64 42.21 -12.86
C TRP A 236 -25.00 41.75 -13.42
N THR A 237 -25.29 42.15 -14.66
CA THR A 237 -26.40 41.62 -15.48
C THR A 237 -25.80 40.82 -16.64
N PRO A 238 -26.35 39.64 -16.98
CA PRO A 238 -25.76 38.77 -18.00
C PRO A 238 -26.20 39.20 -19.41
N THR A 239 -25.24 39.37 -20.32
CA THR A 239 -25.51 39.51 -21.76
C THR A 239 -25.21 38.20 -22.48
N LYS A 240 -26.21 37.71 -23.23
CA LYS A 240 -26.13 36.55 -24.12
C LYS A 240 -25.25 36.89 -25.33
N GLY A 241 -24.20 36.12 -25.56
CA GLY A 241 -23.41 36.13 -26.79
C GLY A 241 -23.44 34.76 -27.46
N THR A 242 -23.98 34.70 -28.67
CA THR A 242 -24.02 33.53 -29.56
C THR A 242 -22.68 33.39 -30.28
N LEU A 243 -22.08 32.19 -30.28
CA LEU A 243 -20.90 31.84 -31.09
C LEU A 243 -21.31 31.08 -32.37
N PRO A 244 -20.61 31.26 -33.50
CA PRO A 244 -20.99 30.71 -34.79
C PRO A 244 -20.59 29.23 -34.95
N SER A 245 -21.49 28.47 -35.59
CA SER A 245 -21.37 27.06 -35.92
C SER A 245 -20.25 26.79 -36.93
N THR A 246 -19.21 26.09 -36.50
CA THR A 246 -18.23 25.46 -37.40
C THR A 246 -18.54 23.97 -37.46
N ILE A 247 -18.59 23.44 -38.68
CA ILE A 247 -19.03 22.09 -39.05
C ILE A 247 -18.11 21.05 -38.39
N ILE A 248 -18.65 20.29 -37.43
CA ILE A 248 -18.04 19.07 -36.89
C ILE A 248 -18.51 17.91 -37.78
N PRO A 249 -17.60 17.08 -38.35
CA PRO A 249 -18.02 15.89 -39.07
C PRO A 249 -18.75 14.96 -38.09
N GLN A 250 -19.99 14.58 -38.43
CA GLN A 250 -20.76 13.65 -37.61
C GLN A 250 -20.12 12.27 -37.67
N VAL A 251 -19.32 11.95 -36.65
CA VAL A 251 -19.00 10.58 -36.30
C VAL A 251 -20.28 9.96 -35.76
N THR A 252 -20.87 9.04 -36.52
CA THR A 252 -21.97 8.20 -36.04
C THR A 252 -21.51 7.55 -34.74
N PRO A 253 -22.21 7.73 -33.60
CA PRO A 253 -21.86 7.02 -32.39
C PRO A 253 -22.05 5.54 -32.69
N HIS A 254 -20.96 4.77 -32.76
CA HIS A 254 -21.06 3.35 -32.51
C HIS A 254 -21.67 3.24 -31.11
N GLN A 255 -22.92 2.78 -31.04
CA GLN A 255 -23.53 2.40 -29.76
C GLN A 255 -22.60 1.35 -29.17
N LYS A 256 -21.79 1.75 -28.18
CA LYS A 256 -21.01 0.81 -27.38
C LYS A 256 -22.02 -0.20 -26.82
N PRO A 257 -21.78 -1.51 -26.95
CA PRO A 257 -22.60 -2.48 -26.26
C PRO A 257 -22.66 -2.10 -24.77
N PRO A 258 -23.80 -2.32 -24.09
CA PRO A 258 -23.92 -1.99 -22.68
C PRO A 258 -22.81 -2.73 -21.92
N ARG A 259 -21.86 -1.96 -21.35
CA ARG A 259 -20.84 -2.52 -20.44
C ARG A 259 -21.55 -3.12 -19.23
N MET A 260 -21.15 -4.30 -18.84
CA MET A 260 -21.67 -4.95 -17.64
C MET A 260 -21.27 -4.14 -16.40
N THR A 261 -22.24 -3.88 -15.52
CA THR A 261 -21.98 -3.13 -14.28
C THR A 261 -21.76 -4.11 -13.14
N VAL A 262 -20.50 -4.31 -12.76
CA VAL A 262 -20.17 -5.11 -11.58
C VAL A 262 -20.55 -4.34 -10.31
N LYS A 263 -21.26 -5.00 -9.38
CA LYS A 263 -21.55 -4.47 -8.05
C LYS A 263 -20.95 -5.37 -6.99
N LEU A 264 -20.33 -4.76 -5.99
CA LEU A 264 -19.77 -5.46 -4.84
C LEU A 264 -20.65 -5.24 -3.61
N GLY A 265 -20.90 -6.31 -2.86
CA GLY A 265 -21.46 -6.25 -1.51
C GLY A 265 -20.51 -5.60 -0.50
N PRO A 266 -20.92 -5.47 0.77
CA PRO A 266 -20.00 -5.04 1.83
C PRO A 266 -18.84 -6.03 2.02
N PRO A 267 -17.64 -5.56 2.43
CA PRO A 267 -16.53 -6.44 2.76
C PRO A 267 -16.84 -7.31 3.99
N SER A 268 -16.39 -8.55 3.96
CA SER A 268 -16.36 -9.42 5.14
C SER A 268 -15.34 -8.94 6.16
N LYS A 269 -15.38 -9.54 7.36
CA LYS A 269 -14.22 -9.55 8.26
C LYS A 269 -13.13 -10.47 7.70
N GLU A 270 -11.94 -10.43 8.30
CA GLU A 270 -10.88 -11.40 8.04
C GLU A 270 -11.40 -12.82 8.30
N LEU A 271 -11.10 -13.75 7.39
CA LEU A 271 -11.54 -15.14 7.51
C LEU A 271 -10.92 -15.83 8.72
N VAL A 272 -9.62 -15.61 8.93
CA VAL A 272 -8.85 -16.18 10.04
C VAL A 272 -7.96 -15.12 10.69
N THR A 273 -7.72 -15.27 11.99
CA THR A 273 -6.90 -14.32 12.77
C THR A 273 -5.74 -14.98 13.54
N ASN A 274 -5.58 -16.29 13.45
CA ASN A 274 -4.45 -17.02 14.05
C ASN A 274 -3.17 -16.94 13.21
N ILE A 275 -3.29 -16.72 11.90
CA ILE A 275 -2.19 -16.56 10.94
C ILE A 275 -2.46 -15.36 10.01
N TYR A 276 -1.46 -14.88 9.28
CA TYR A 276 -1.65 -13.92 8.17
C TYR A 276 -1.80 -14.70 6.87
N THR A 277 -2.74 -14.29 6.03
CA THR A 277 -3.11 -15.01 4.80
C THR A 277 -3.25 -14.03 3.65
N ALA A 278 -2.78 -14.42 2.49
CA ALA A 278 -2.84 -13.61 1.28
C ALA A 278 -3.23 -14.45 0.07
N ASP A 279 -3.34 -13.77 -1.07
CA ASP A 279 -3.46 -14.40 -2.40
C ASP A 279 -4.46 -15.56 -2.45
N PRO A 280 -5.74 -15.34 -2.07
CA PRO A 280 -6.67 -16.43 -1.85
C PRO A 280 -7.18 -17.02 -3.16
N SER A 281 -6.84 -18.27 -3.44
CA SER A 281 -7.46 -19.02 -4.54
C SER A 281 -8.63 -19.87 -4.04
N ALA A 282 -9.87 -19.48 -4.35
CA ALA A 282 -11.09 -20.07 -3.81
C ALA A 282 -11.76 -21.03 -4.80
N HIS A 283 -12.10 -22.23 -4.33
CA HIS A 283 -12.68 -23.32 -5.12
C HIS A 283 -13.87 -23.97 -4.45
N VAL A 284 -14.80 -24.46 -5.26
CA VAL A 284 -15.85 -25.39 -4.83
C VAL A 284 -15.67 -26.67 -5.63
N PHE A 285 -15.18 -27.72 -4.98
CA PHE A 285 -14.87 -28.96 -5.67
C PHE A 285 -16.12 -29.86 -5.82
N PRO A 286 -16.27 -30.59 -6.93
CA PRO A 286 -17.42 -31.47 -7.14
C PRO A 286 -17.65 -32.53 -6.06
N ARG A 287 -16.58 -32.99 -5.38
CA ARG A 287 -16.67 -33.97 -4.29
C ARG A 287 -17.11 -33.37 -2.95
N ASP A 288 -17.04 -32.05 -2.81
CA ASP A 288 -17.45 -31.32 -1.62
C ASP A 288 -18.13 -29.99 -2.00
N PRO A 289 -19.33 -30.04 -2.59
CA PRO A 289 -19.99 -28.87 -3.17
C PRO A 289 -20.52 -27.88 -2.11
N ASN A 290 -20.46 -28.26 -0.83
CA ASN A 290 -20.96 -27.46 0.29
C ASN A 290 -19.86 -26.68 0.99
N THR A 291 -18.62 -26.79 0.56
CA THR A 291 -17.47 -26.11 1.15
C THR A 291 -16.77 -25.28 0.09
N ILE A 292 -16.40 -24.05 0.45
CA ILE A 292 -15.43 -23.27 -0.31
C ILE A 292 -14.06 -23.57 0.27
N TRP A 293 -13.16 -24.12 -0.53
CA TRP A 293 -11.77 -24.36 -0.19
C TRP A 293 -10.92 -23.17 -0.64
N ILE A 294 -10.04 -22.67 0.21
CA ILE A 294 -9.19 -21.52 -0.10
C ILE A 294 -7.74 -21.94 0.06
N TYR A 295 -6.96 -21.67 -0.98
CA TYR A 295 -5.53 -21.92 -1.09
C TYR A 295 -4.79 -20.59 -1.04
N PRO A 296 -4.54 -20.01 0.14
CA PRO A 296 -3.82 -18.76 0.29
C PRO A 296 -2.30 -18.98 0.41
N SER A 297 -1.54 -17.92 0.19
CA SER A 297 -0.19 -17.77 0.75
C SER A 297 -0.27 -17.63 2.27
N HIS A 298 0.74 -18.13 3.00
CA HIS A 298 0.92 -17.90 4.43
C HIS A 298 2.00 -16.83 4.68
N ASP A 299 1.54 -15.59 4.90
CA ASP A 299 2.40 -14.47 5.25
C ASP A 299 3.00 -14.66 6.64
N ARG A 300 4.26 -14.24 6.83
CA ARG A 300 4.97 -14.29 8.10
C ARG A 300 5.71 -12.99 8.39
N GLU A 301 5.97 -12.73 9.66
CA GLU A 301 6.78 -11.59 10.06
C GLU A 301 8.22 -11.76 9.59
N THR A 302 8.80 -10.70 9.04
CA THR A 302 10.18 -10.67 8.55
C THR A 302 10.83 -9.32 8.84
N ASP A 303 12.15 -9.30 8.94
CA ASP A 303 12.96 -8.08 9.09
C ASP A 303 13.45 -7.52 7.73
N ILE A 304 13.17 -8.24 6.64
CA ILE A 304 13.47 -7.83 5.28
C ILE A 304 12.72 -6.54 4.94
N GLN A 305 13.47 -5.52 4.53
CA GLN A 305 12.92 -4.23 4.17
C GLN A 305 12.20 -4.30 2.82
N PHE A 306 11.12 -3.52 2.68
CA PHE A 306 10.37 -3.41 1.44
C PHE A 306 11.29 -3.06 0.26
N ASN A 307 11.19 -3.83 -0.82
CA ASN A 307 11.84 -3.55 -2.09
C ASN A 307 11.00 -4.02 -3.29
N ASP A 308 11.34 -3.53 -4.48
CA ASP A 308 10.60 -3.82 -5.72
C ASP A 308 10.83 -5.25 -6.26
N ASN A 309 11.78 -6.00 -5.68
CA ASN A 309 11.96 -7.42 -5.99
C ASN A 309 11.02 -8.31 -5.17
N GLY A 310 10.35 -7.75 -4.16
CA GLY A 310 9.43 -8.47 -3.28
C GLY A 310 10.12 -9.40 -2.29
N ASP A 311 11.38 -9.16 -1.91
CA ASP A 311 12.09 -10.06 -0.97
C ASP A 311 11.40 -10.15 0.40
N GLN A 312 10.65 -9.12 0.81
CA GLN A 312 9.86 -9.11 2.04
C GLN A 312 8.67 -10.09 2.02
N TYR A 313 8.24 -10.55 0.84
CA TYR A 313 7.26 -11.62 0.70
C TYR A 313 8.02 -12.94 0.78
N ASP A 314 8.32 -13.38 2.00
CA ASP A 314 9.28 -14.45 2.29
C ASP A 314 8.65 -15.76 2.79
N MET A 315 7.37 -15.97 2.46
CA MET A 315 6.56 -17.14 2.82
C MET A 315 7.27 -18.47 2.52
N THR A 316 7.05 -19.48 3.37
CA THR A 316 7.75 -20.78 3.30
C THR A 316 6.86 -22.00 3.26
N ASP A 317 5.55 -21.83 3.37
CA ASP A 317 4.60 -22.93 3.44
C ASP A 317 3.19 -22.47 3.05
N TYR A 318 2.29 -23.43 2.93
CA TYR A 318 0.88 -23.21 2.64
C TYR A 318 -0.01 -23.86 3.69
N HIS A 319 -1.05 -23.14 4.10
CA HIS A 319 -2.14 -23.62 4.94
C HIS A 319 -3.43 -23.57 4.13
N ILE A 320 -4.22 -24.64 4.11
CA ILE A 320 -5.50 -24.64 3.41
C ILE A 320 -6.62 -24.24 4.37
N LEU A 321 -7.53 -23.38 3.90
CA LEU A 321 -8.72 -22.99 4.64
C LEU A 321 -9.96 -23.64 4.03
N SER A 322 -10.95 -23.94 4.86
CA SER A 322 -12.31 -24.25 4.41
C SER A 322 -13.29 -23.23 4.96
N VAL A 323 -14.19 -22.78 4.12
CA VAL A 323 -15.22 -21.80 4.41
C VAL A 323 -16.59 -22.42 4.24
N GLN A 324 -17.41 -22.32 5.28
CA GLN A 324 -18.79 -22.79 5.29
C GLN A 324 -19.73 -21.66 5.75
N PHE A 325 -20.86 -21.55 5.06
CA PHE A 325 -21.93 -20.63 5.44
C PHE A 325 -22.87 -21.32 6.43
N ASP A 326 -23.38 -20.58 7.41
CA ASP A 326 -24.41 -21.08 8.32
C ASP A 326 -25.62 -21.58 7.49
N PRO A 327 -25.97 -22.88 7.56
CA PRO A 327 -27.03 -23.45 6.74
C PRO A 327 -28.41 -22.89 7.08
N GLU A 328 -28.61 -22.32 8.28
CA GLU A 328 -29.87 -21.71 8.70
C GLU A 328 -29.92 -20.20 8.44
N LYS A 329 -28.78 -19.59 8.14
CA LYS A 329 -28.65 -18.15 7.88
C LYS A 329 -27.86 -17.94 6.60
N ASP A 330 -28.58 -17.75 5.49
CA ASP A 330 -28.05 -17.40 4.17
C ASP A 330 -27.51 -15.96 4.13
N ASP A 331 -26.59 -15.66 5.06
CA ASP A 331 -25.99 -14.35 5.27
C ASP A 331 -24.47 -14.48 5.19
N ILE A 332 -23.85 -13.57 4.45
CA ILE A 332 -22.40 -13.46 4.31
C ILE A 332 -21.71 -13.18 5.65
N SER A 333 -22.44 -12.65 6.65
CA SER A 333 -21.91 -12.31 7.98
C SER A 333 -21.75 -13.51 8.92
N THR A 334 -22.28 -14.69 8.56
CA THR A 334 -22.31 -15.90 9.40
C THR A 334 -21.28 -16.95 8.99
N VAL A 335 -20.36 -16.58 8.10
CA VAL A 335 -19.33 -17.47 7.57
C VAL A 335 -18.37 -17.92 8.67
N THR A 336 -18.11 -19.24 8.70
CA THR A 336 -17.08 -19.85 9.55
C THR A 336 -15.95 -20.35 8.66
N ALA A 337 -14.73 -19.89 8.94
CA ALA A 337 -13.52 -20.42 8.32
C ALA A 337 -12.79 -21.37 9.29
N THR A 338 -12.26 -22.45 8.76
CA THR A 338 -11.40 -23.41 9.47
C THR A 338 -10.05 -23.47 8.78
N GLU A 339 -8.98 -23.45 9.55
CA GLU A 339 -7.60 -23.60 9.11
C GLU A 339 -7.14 -25.04 9.37
N HIS A 340 -6.61 -25.73 8.36
CA HIS A 340 -6.38 -27.19 8.38
C HIS A 340 -4.95 -27.63 8.70
N GLY A 341 -4.09 -26.69 9.07
CA GLY A 341 -2.66 -26.89 9.29
C GLY A 341 -1.84 -26.72 8.02
N VAL A 342 -0.52 -26.87 8.20
CA VAL A 342 0.46 -26.85 7.12
C VAL A 342 0.20 -28.01 6.16
N SER A 343 0.05 -27.68 4.89
CA SER A 343 -0.29 -28.62 3.81
C SER A 343 0.89 -28.94 2.89
N LEU A 344 1.83 -27.99 2.76
CA LEU A 344 3.11 -28.12 2.04
C LEU A 344 4.12 -27.09 2.57
N THR A 345 5.39 -27.48 2.76
CA THR A 345 6.49 -26.54 3.09
C THR A 345 7.57 -26.54 2.01
N ALA A 346 8.33 -25.45 1.94
CA ALA A 346 9.46 -25.28 1.03
C ALA A 346 10.51 -26.39 1.20
N GLU A 347 10.76 -26.85 2.44
CA GLU A 347 11.74 -27.91 2.73
C GLU A 347 11.34 -29.26 2.14
N GLN A 348 10.05 -29.50 1.93
CA GLN A 348 9.55 -30.72 1.29
C GLN A 348 9.77 -30.73 -0.22
N VAL A 349 10.03 -29.56 -0.84
CA VAL A 349 10.17 -29.41 -2.29
C VAL A 349 11.67 -29.33 -2.66
N PRO A 350 12.26 -30.36 -3.30
CA PRO A 350 13.72 -30.45 -3.46
C PRO A 350 14.37 -29.28 -4.21
N TRP A 351 13.68 -28.75 -5.22
CA TRP A 351 14.20 -27.70 -6.09
C TRP A 351 14.02 -26.28 -5.52
N VAL A 352 13.15 -26.09 -4.52
CA VAL A 352 12.80 -24.76 -3.98
C VAL A 352 13.90 -24.22 -3.06
N SER A 353 14.27 -22.95 -3.22
CA SER A 353 15.17 -22.23 -2.32
C SER A 353 14.44 -21.33 -1.32
N LYS A 354 13.42 -20.58 -1.75
CA LYS A 354 12.68 -19.59 -0.93
C LYS A 354 11.40 -19.14 -1.64
N GLN A 355 10.56 -18.38 -0.92
CA GLN A 355 9.43 -17.60 -1.44
C GLN A 355 8.33 -18.45 -2.09
N MET A 356 7.57 -19.16 -1.25
CA MET A 356 6.35 -19.90 -1.63
C MET A 356 5.20 -18.90 -1.80
N TRP A 357 5.06 -18.34 -3.01
CA TRP A 357 4.11 -17.26 -3.35
C TRP A 357 2.71 -17.79 -3.71
N ALA A 358 1.82 -16.94 -4.24
CA ALA A 358 0.40 -17.23 -4.48
C ALA A 358 0.14 -18.61 -5.13
N PRO A 359 -0.48 -19.58 -4.43
CA PRO A 359 -0.77 -20.90 -4.98
C PRO A 359 -2.17 -20.97 -5.58
N ASP A 360 -2.45 -22.07 -6.28
CA ASP A 360 -3.81 -22.45 -6.67
C ASP A 360 -3.98 -23.98 -6.74
N ALA A 361 -5.21 -24.50 -6.76
CA ALA A 361 -5.48 -25.91 -6.81
C ALA A 361 -6.54 -26.34 -7.84
N ALA A 362 -6.30 -27.49 -8.48
CA ALA A 362 -7.26 -28.13 -9.37
C ALA A 362 -7.66 -29.52 -8.87
N TYR A 363 -8.93 -29.87 -9.04
CA TYR A 363 -9.42 -31.23 -8.84
C TYR A 363 -9.45 -31.99 -10.17
N HIS A 364 -8.79 -33.14 -10.23
CA HIS A 364 -8.76 -33.99 -11.40
C HIS A 364 -9.82 -35.09 -11.29
N ALA A 365 -10.93 -34.95 -12.02
CA ALA A 365 -12.09 -35.84 -11.90
C ALA A 365 -11.80 -37.31 -12.21
N ALA A 366 -10.92 -37.61 -13.18
CA ALA A 366 -10.63 -38.98 -13.58
C ALA A 366 -9.85 -39.76 -12.51
N THR A 367 -8.96 -39.09 -11.78
CA THR A 367 -8.16 -39.73 -10.71
C THR A 367 -8.74 -39.51 -9.31
N GLY A 368 -9.57 -38.49 -9.13
CA GLY A 368 -10.11 -38.09 -7.84
C GLY A 368 -9.10 -37.34 -6.95
N LYS A 369 -7.98 -36.88 -7.52
CA LYS A 369 -6.89 -36.22 -6.80
C LYS A 369 -6.92 -34.71 -6.95
N TYR A 370 -6.28 -34.03 -6.01
CA TYR A 370 -6.11 -32.57 -5.98
C TYR A 370 -4.66 -32.23 -6.33
N HIS A 371 -4.48 -31.19 -7.15
CA HIS A 371 -3.18 -30.73 -7.62
C HIS A 371 -3.00 -29.29 -7.16
N LEU A 372 -2.06 -29.05 -6.25
CA LEU A 372 -1.65 -27.73 -5.78
C LEU A 372 -0.53 -27.22 -6.69
N TYR A 373 -0.80 -26.19 -7.48
CA TYR A 373 0.19 -25.44 -8.24
C TYR A 373 0.73 -24.30 -7.40
N PHE A 374 2.04 -24.11 -7.41
CA PHE A 374 2.66 -23.10 -6.58
C PHE A 374 3.91 -22.49 -7.23
N PRO A 375 4.11 -21.17 -7.12
CA PRO A 375 5.32 -20.51 -7.56
C PRO A 375 6.35 -20.44 -6.43
N ALA A 376 7.60 -20.73 -6.76
CA ALA A 376 8.71 -20.54 -5.84
C ALA A 376 10.03 -20.32 -6.58
N ARG A 377 11.03 -19.76 -5.89
CA ARG A 377 12.38 -19.62 -6.49
C ARG A 377 13.12 -20.94 -6.44
N ASP A 378 13.74 -21.30 -7.56
CA ASP A 378 14.65 -22.44 -7.68
C ASP A 378 16.01 -22.16 -7.00
N LYS A 379 16.91 -23.15 -6.98
CA LYS A 379 18.25 -23.01 -6.38
C LYS A 379 19.15 -22.00 -7.10
N GLU A 380 18.82 -21.62 -8.32
CA GLU A 380 19.49 -20.54 -9.05
C GLU A 380 18.82 -19.17 -8.83
N GLY A 381 17.78 -19.11 -7.98
CA GLY A 381 17.09 -17.91 -7.58
C GLY A 381 16.04 -17.43 -8.58
N ARG A 382 15.59 -18.24 -9.54
CA ARG A 382 14.55 -17.86 -10.53
C ARG A 382 13.20 -18.43 -10.15
N PHE A 383 12.13 -17.70 -10.41
CA PHE A 383 10.79 -18.23 -10.21
C PHE A 383 10.43 -19.32 -11.21
N LYS A 384 9.86 -20.40 -10.68
CA LYS A 384 9.31 -21.57 -11.39
C LYS A 384 7.98 -21.98 -10.77
N LEU A 385 7.18 -22.72 -11.54
CA LEU A 385 5.95 -23.32 -11.03
C LEU A 385 6.20 -24.79 -10.65
N GLY A 386 5.79 -25.18 -9.46
CA GLY A 386 5.69 -26.57 -9.03
C GLY A 386 4.26 -27.06 -9.02
N VAL A 387 4.11 -28.39 -8.95
CA VAL A 387 2.84 -29.05 -8.68
C VAL A 387 3.02 -30.10 -7.57
N ALA A 388 2.06 -30.18 -6.67
CA ALA A 388 2.01 -31.17 -5.60
C ALA A 388 0.64 -31.87 -5.56
N VAL A 389 0.62 -33.17 -5.29
CA VAL A 389 -0.59 -34.00 -5.42
C VAL A 389 -1.09 -34.44 -4.05
N GLY A 390 -2.38 -34.28 -3.81
CA GLY A 390 -3.08 -34.68 -2.58
C GLY A 390 -4.31 -35.55 -2.86
N GLU A 391 -4.66 -36.41 -1.91
CA GLU A 391 -5.88 -37.24 -1.97
C GLU A 391 -7.12 -36.51 -1.41
N LYS A 392 -6.91 -35.38 -0.73
CA LYS A 392 -7.92 -34.56 -0.08
C LYS A 392 -7.72 -33.08 -0.42
N PRO A 393 -8.78 -32.25 -0.39
CA PRO A 393 -8.66 -30.83 -0.71
C PRO A 393 -7.76 -30.08 0.28
N GLU A 394 -7.75 -30.45 1.55
CA GLU A 394 -6.86 -29.88 2.57
C GLU A 394 -5.42 -30.43 2.54
N GLY A 395 -5.11 -31.39 1.67
CA GLY A 395 -3.82 -32.07 1.66
C GLY A 395 -3.67 -33.11 2.79
N PRO A 396 -2.43 -33.38 3.27
CA PRO A 396 -1.17 -32.79 2.81
C PRO A 396 -0.87 -33.12 1.34
N PHE A 397 -0.04 -32.30 0.68
CA PHE A 397 0.32 -32.47 -0.72
C PHE A 397 1.74 -33.03 -0.86
N THR A 398 1.93 -33.96 -1.81
CA THR A 398 3.24 -34.52 -2.15
C THR A 398 3.80 -33.81 -3.39
N PRO A 399 4.89 -33.02 -3.28
CA PRO A 399 5.42 -32.25 -4.41
C PRO A 399 6.14 -33.13 -5.44
N GLN A 400 6.06 -32.72 -6.71
CA GLN A 400 6.97 -33.23 -7.73
C GLN A 400 8.41 -32.81 -7.42
N LYS A 401 9.37 -33.63 -7.85
CA LYS A 401 10.80 -33.42 -7.56
C LYS A 401 11.43 -32.27 -8.34
N GLU A 402 10.84 -31.96 -9.49
CA GLU A 402 11.27 -30.91 -10.41
C GLU A 402 10.11 -29.92 -10.60
N PRO A 403 10.39 -28.67 -10.97
CA PRO A 403 9.34 -27.75 -11.40
C PRO A 403 8.71 -28.24 -12.72
N MET A 404 7.51 -27.73 -13.02
CA MET A 404 6.85 -27.95 -14.31
C MET A 404 7.76 -27.48 -15.45
N LYS A 405 7.89 -28.31 -16.48
CA LYS A 405 8.81 -28.05 -17.60
C LYS A 405 8.40 -26.83 -18.38
N GLY A 406 9.38 -25.99 -18.70
CA GLY A 406 9.14 -24.73 -19.40
C GLY A 406 8.41 -23.67 -18.58
N SER A 407 8.08 -23.93 -17.30
CA SER A 407 7.48 -22.92 -16.43
C SER A 407 8.49 -21.85 -15.99
N TYR A 408 7.95 -20.70 -15.66
CA TYR A 408 8.67 -19.53 -15.17
C TYR A 408 7.69 -18.54 -14.52
N SER A 409 8.21 -17.51 -13.87
CA SER A 409 7.40 -16.49 -13.22
C SER A 409 6.46 -17.08 -12.15
N ILE A 410 5.39 -16.37 -11.81
CA ILE A 410 4.63 -16.56 -10.56
C ILE A 410 3.12 -16.76 -10.81
N ASP A 411 2.34 -16.78 -9.73
CA ASP A 411 0.87 -16.66 -9.71
C ASP A 411 0.11 -17.63 -10.64
N PRO A 412 0.30 -18.96 -10.48
CA PRO A 412 -0.52 -19.93 -11.16
C PRO A 412 -1.99 -19.81 -10.75
N ALA A 413 -2.89 -19.77 -11.72
CA ALA A 413 -4.31 -20.00 -11.58
C ALA A 413 -4.76 -21.11 -12.52
N SER A 414 -5.15 -22.21 -11.92
CA SER A 414 -5.68 -23.38 -12.55
C SER A 414 -7.18 -23.23 -12.84
N PHE A 415 -7.57 -23.64 -14.05
CA PHE A 415 -8.96 -23.67 -14.49
C PHE A 415 -9.23 -25.00 -15.16
N VAL A 416 -10.25 -25.72 -14.68
CA VAL A 416 -10.73 -26.96 -15.30
C VAL A 416 -12.05 -26.64 -15.98
N ASP A 417 -12.07 -26.72 -17.31
CA ASP A 417 -13.27 -26.43 -18.09
C ASP A 417 -14.31 -27.56 -17.98
N ASP A 418 -15.52 -27.31 -18.48
CA ASP A 418 -16.64 -28.25 -18.42
C ASP A 418 -16.36 -29.57 -19.16
N ASP A 419 -15.44 -29.57 -20.12
CA ASP A 419 -15.00 -30.76 -20.85
C ASP A 419 -13.91 -31.58 -20.13
N GLY A 420 -13.46 -31.11 -18.96
CA GLY A 420 -12.42 -31.71 -18.14
C GLY A 420 -10.99 -31.28 -18.49
N THR A 421 -10.82 -30.42 -19.50
CA THR A 421 -9.51 -29.89 -19.89
C THR A 421 -9.01 -28.93 -18.82
N GLY A 422 -7.79 -29.17 -18.32
CA GLY A 422 -7.11 -28.29 -17.39
C GLY A 422 -6.25 -27.24 -18.09
N TYR A 423 -6.22 -26.03 -17.54
CA TYR A 423 -5.36 -24.93 -17.95
C TYR A 423 -4.69 -24.32 -16.71
N VAL A 424 -3.47 -23.82 -16.85
CA VAL A 424 -2.84 -22.96 -15.83
C VAL A 424 -2.46 -21.64 -16.48
N TYR A 425 -3.05 -20.56 -15.97
CA TYR A 425 -2.65 -19.18 -16.22
C TYR A 425 -1.55 -18.81 -15.25
N PHE A 426 -0.58 -18.03 -15.64
CA PHE A 426 0.49 -17.59 -14.75
C PHE A 426 1.20 -16.35 -15.28
N GLY A 427 2.01 -15.73 -14.44
CA GLY A 427 2.86 -14.60 -14.79
C GLY A 427 2.70 -13.45 -13.81
N GLY A 428 3.81 -12.76 -13.55
CA GLY A 428 3.85 -11.52 -12.82
C GLY A 428 5.04 -10.69 -13.27
N ILE A 429 4.83 -9.41 -13.60
CA ILE A 429 5.94 -8.51 -13.94
C ILE A 429 6.68 -8.06 -12.67
N TRP A 430 7.72 -7.25 -12.83
CA TRP A 430 8.55 -6.73 -11.74
C TRP A 430 9.17 -7.87 -10.92
N GLY A 431 8.83 -8.01 -9.63
CA GLY A 431 9.33 -9.07 -8.75
C GLY A 431 9.01 -10.48 -9.24
N GLY A 432 7.94 -10.64 -10.04
CA GLY A 432 7.57 -11.92 -10.67
C GLY A 432 8.39 -12.32 -11.88
N GLU A 433 9.32 -11.49 -12.34
CA GLU A 433 10.33 -11.78 -13.38
C GLU A 433 9.78 -12.03 -14.80
N LEU A 434 8.50 -11.82 -15.09
CA LEU A 434 7.93 -12.10 -16.41
C LEU A 434 8.64 -11.34 -17.55
N GLN A 435 9.02 -10.07 -17.31
CA GLN A 435 9.78 -9.23 -18.23
C GLN A 435 11.21 -9.71 -18.50
N CYS A 436 11.73 -10.63 -17.67
CA CYS A 436 13.06 -11.20 -17.85
C CYS A 436 13.09 -12.28 -18.94
N TYR A 437 11.94 -12.74 -19.43
CA TYR A 437 11.87 -13.82 -20.43
C TYR A 437 11.62 -13.25 -21.83
N LYS A 438 12.55 -13.52 -22.76
CA LYS A 438 12.50 -13.01 -24.14
C LYS A 438 11.46 -13.70 -25.03
N ALA A 439 11.03 -14.90 -24.63
CA ALA A 439 10.13 -15.74 -25.40
C ALA A 439 9.02 -16.31 -24.50
N VAL A 440 7.83 -16.50 -25.09
CA VAL A 440 6.67 -17.12 -24.44
C VAL A 440 6.96 -18.57 -24.03
N GLN A 441 7.75 -19.26 -24.84
CA GLN A 441 8.27 -20.60 -24.54
C GLN A 441 9.80 -20.51 -24.45
N PRO A 442 10.33 -20.24 -23.25
CA PRO A 442 11.77 -20.17 -23.05
C PRO A 442 12.44 -21.50 -23.35
N LYS A 443 13.64 -21.45 -23.91
CA LYS A 443 14.51 -22.62 -24.07
C LYS A 443 14.91 -23.19 -22.71
N GLU A 444 14.99 -24.50 -22.64
CA GLU A 444 15.43 -25.23 -21.44
C GLU A 444 16.89 -24.91 -21.05
N ASP A 445 17.70 -24.42 -21.98
CA ASP A 445 19.10 -24.02 -21.73
C ASP A 445 19.22 -22.70 -20.93
N GLY A 446 18.09 -22.04 -20.63
CA GLY A 446 18.04 -20.81 -19.83
C GLY A 446 18.51 -19.55 -20.56
N THR A 447 18.86 -19.63 -21.85
CA THR A 447 19.42 -18.50 -22.61
C THR A 447 18.41 -17.37 -22.89
N ASP A 448 17.12 -17.65 -22.72
CA ASP A 448 16.04 -16.66 -22.88
C ASP A 448 15.80 -15.81 -21.64
N PHE A 449 16.41 -16.14 -20.49
CA PHE A 449 16.35 -15.32 -19.28
C PHE A 449 17.38 -14.18 -19.31
N ASP A 450 16.92 -12.96 -19.08
CA ASP A 450 17.73 -11.76 -19.02
C ASP A 450 17.71 -11.15 -17.62
N ALA A 451 18.72 -11.46 -16.81
CA ALA A 451 18.84 -10.94 -15.45
C ALA A 451 18.96 -9.40 -15.41
N SER A 452 19.32 -8.73 -16.51
CA SER A 452 19.37 -7.27 -16.55
C SER A 452 17.98 -6.63 -16.51
N MET A 453 16.93 -7.41 -16.75
CA MET A 453 15.52 -6.99 -16.73
C MET A 453 14.84 -7.18 -15.37
N LEU A 454 15.56 -7.61 -14.33
CA LEU A 454 15.02 -7.71 -12.97
C LEU A 454 14.56 -6.34 -12.42
N GLY A 455 13.51 -6.38 -11.61
CA GLY A 455 12.86 -5.19 -11.05
C GLY A 455 11.86 -4.53 -12.01
N PRO A 456 11.53 -3.24 -11.83
CA PRO A 456 10.48 -2.53 -12.57
C PRO A 456 10.92 -2.14 -13.98
N LYS A 457 11.19 -3.15 -14.84
CA LYS A 457 11.70 -2.99 -16.21
C LYS A 457 10.78 -3.64 -17.25
N GLU A 458 9.48 -3.45 -17.06
CA GLU A 458 8.50 -3.82 -18.08
C GLU A 458 8.65 -2.97 -19.36
N PRO A 459 8.08 -3.40 -20.50
CA PRO A 459 7.99 -2.55 -21.68
C PRO A 459 7.33 -1.21 -21.34
N ALA A 460 7.82 -0.12 -21.95
CA ALA A 460 7.26 1.21 -21.76
C ALA A 460 7.51 2.08 -23.00
N GLY A 461 6.70 3.13 -23.15
CA GLY A 461 6.79 4.12 -24.21
C GLY A 461 5.82 3.89 -25.37
N ALA A 462 5.65 4.96 -26.16
CA ALA A 462 4.67 5.02 -27.24
C ALA A 462 4.77 3.84 -28.23
N GLY A 463 3.64 3.17 -28.45
CA GLY A 463 3.51 2.05 -29.38
C GLY A 463 4.04 0.70 -28.85
N LYS A 464 4.50 0.63 -27.60
CA LYS A 464 4.78 -0.65 -26.94
C LYS A 464 3.50 -1.23 -26.35
N LYS A 465 3.31 -2.53 -26.53
CA LYS A 465 2.21 -3.29 -25.93
C LYS A 465 2.63 -3.87 -24.59
N ALA A 466 1.69 -3.96 -23.67
CA ALA A 466 1.91 -4.55 -22.36
C ALA A 466 2.26 -6.03 -22.47
N LEU A 467 2.99 -6.56 -21.48
CA LEU A 467 3.11 -8.01 -21.31
C LEU A 467 1.76 -8.55 -20.82
N GLY A 468 1.23 -9.56 -21.51
CA GLY A 468 0.10 -10.33 -21.00
C GLY A 468 0.53 -11.39 -20.00
N ALA A 469 -0.44 -12.07 -19.37
CA ALA A 469 -0.19 -13.32 -18.68
C ALA A 469 0.23 -14.43 -19.66
N ARG A 470 0.55 -15.60 -19.12
CA ARG A 470 0.80 -16.83 -19.85
C ARG A 470 -0.30 -17.83 -19.55
N VAL A 471 -0.58 -18.71 -20.51
CA VAL A 471 -1.50 -19.84 -20.31
C VAL A 471 -0.92 -21.09 -20.97
N GLY A 472 -0.96 -22.21 -20.27
CA GLY A 472 -0.67 -23.52 -20.84
C GLY A 472 -1.82 -24.49 -20.58
N ARG A 473 -2.21 -25.25 -21.60
CA ARG A 473 -3.07 -26.43 -21.41
C ARG A 473 -2.27 -27.49 -20.65
N LEU A 474 -2.90 -28.13 -19.68
CA LEU A 474 -2.32 -29.25 -18.94
C LEU A 474 -2.47 -30.55 -19.73
N ARG A 475 -1.52 -31.47 -19.55
CA ARG A 475 -1.68 -32.86 -19.96
C ARG A 475 -2.78 -33.53 -19.15
N GLU A 476 -3.22 -34.69 -19.63
CA GLU A 476 -4.24 -35.51 -18.94
C GLU A 476 -3.85 -35.85 -17.50
N ASP A 477 -2.57 -35.92 -17.16
CA ASP A 477 -2.11 -36.22 -15.79
C ASP A 477 -2.13 -35.01 -14.84
N PHE A 478 -2.37 -33.79 -15.34
CA PHE A 478 -2.36 -32.53 -14.58
C PHE A 478 -0.99 -32.20 -13.95
N LEU A 479 0.11 -32.78 -14.46
CA LEU A 479 1.45 -32.56 -13.90
C LEU A 479 2.33 -31.63 -14.75
N GLU A 480 2.05 -31.52 -16.04
CA GLU A 480 2.87 -30.79 -16.99
C GLU A 480 2.01 -30.07 -18.02
N PHE A 481 2.60 -29.07 -18.69
CA PHE A 481 2.00 -28.49 -19.88
C PHE A 481 1.99 -29.50 -21.04
N ASP A 482 0.93 -29.44 -21.83
CA ASP A 482 0.79 -30.22 -23.06
C ASP A 482 1.73 -29.72 -24.18
N GLY A 483 1.96 -30.53 -25.21
CA GLY A 483 2.88 -30.26 -26.32
C GLY A 483 2.53 -29.06 -27.20
N ASP A 484 1.32 -28.51 -27.06
CA ASP A 484 0.93 -27.23 -27.67
C ASP A 484 1.63 -26.02 -27.00
N GLY A 485 2.23 -26.26 -25.82
CA GLY A 485 3.09 -25.34 -25.10
C GLY A 485 2.38 -24.17 -24.41
N ILE A 486 3.15 -23.16 -24.03
CA ILE A 486 2.69 -21.95 -23.34
C ILE A 486 2.35 -20.87 -24.38
N MET A 487 1.28 -20.13 -24.14
CA MET A 487 0.77 -19.05 -24.99
C MET A 487 0.65 -17.73 -24.22
N ASP A 488 0.67 -16.61 -24.95
CA ASP A 488 0.36 -15.28 -24.39
C ASP A 488 -1.15 -15.08 -24.26
N VAL A 489 -1.57 -14.59 -23.10
CA VAL A 489 -2.93 -14.11 -22.87
C VAL A 489 -3.03 -12.67 -23.36
N LYS A 490 -3.75 -12.48 -24.46
CA LYS A 490 -3.94 -11.15 -25.06
C LYS A 490 -5.15 -10.45 -24.44
N ILE A 491 -4.93 -9.24 -23.95
CA ILE A 491 -5.99 -8.36 -23.44
C ILE A 491 -6.16 -7.19 -24.40
N LEU A 492 -7.37 -7.02 -24.93
CA LEU A 492 -7.70 -6.05 -25.95
C LEU A 492 -8.43 -4.85 -25.36
N ALA A 493 -8.06 -3.65 -25.80
CA ALA A 493 -8.79 -2.43 -25.51
C ALA A 493 -10.11 -2.39 -26.31
N PRO A 494 -11.28 -2.22 -25.68
CA PRO A 494 -12.57 -2.33 -26.37
C PRO A 494 -12.80 -1.23 -27.41
N GLU A 495 -12.16 -0.07 -27.25
CA GLU A 495 -12.26 1.05 -28.18
C GLU A 495 -11.48 0.86 -29.49
N THR A 496 -10.41 0.06 -29.50
CA THR A 496 -9.56 -0.16 -30.68
C THR A 496 -9.60 -1.60 -31.20
N GLY A 497 -9.89 -2.57 -30.33
CA GLY A 497 -9.72 -4.00 -30.61
C GLY A 497 -8.26 -4.45 -30.63
N GLU A 498 -7.31 -3.58 -30.27
CA GLU A 498 -5.88 -3.89 -30.19
C GLU A 498 -5.46 -4.25 -28.77
N GLU A 499 -4.31 -4.90 -28.62
CA GLU A 499 -3.70 -5.18 -27.32
C GLU A 499 -3.47 -3.88 -26.52
N ILE A 500 -3.66 -3.96 -25.21
CA ILE A 500 -3.46 -2.84 -24.28
C ILE A 500 -2.01 -2.34 -24.35
N ASP A 501 -1.85 -1.02 -24.39
CA ASP A 501 -0.55 -0.37 -24.43
C ASP A 501 0.19 -0.53 -23.11
N ALA A 502 1.52 -0.58 -23.16
CA ALA A 502 2.34 -0.82 -21.99
C ALA A 502 2.21 0.28 -20.93
N ASP A 503 2.08 1.54 -21.37
CA ASP A 503 1.93 2.71 -20.51
C ASP A 503 0.51 2.85 -19.91
N ASP A 504 -0.41 1.93 -20.23
CA ASP A 504 -1.79 1.94 -19.74
C ASP A 504 -1.92 1.17 -18.41
N HIS A 505 -1.25 1.68 -17.37
CA HIS A 505 -1.11 1.01 -16.08
C HIS A 505 -2.45 0.80 -15.34
N GLU A 506 -3.51 1.54 -15.68
CA GLU A 506 -4.84 1.33 -15.09
C GLU A 506 -5.53 0.08 -15.64
N ARG A 507 -5.07 -0.46 -16.77
CA ARG A 507 -5.72 -1.61 -17.43
C ARG A 507 -4.77 -2.75 -17.78
N ARG A 508 -3.46 -2.50 -17.91
CA ARG A 508 -2.48 -3.53 -18.28
C ARG A 508 -2.31 -4.57 -17.18
N PHE A 509 -2.04 -5.80 -17.60
CA PHE A 509 -1.75 -6.92 -16.72
C PHE A 509 -0.49 -6.66 -15.90
N PHE A 510 -0.53 -7.02 -14.60
CA PHE A 510 0.63 -7.00 -13.73
C PHE A 510 0.91 -8.39 -13.14
N GLU A 511 -0.06 -8.96 -12.42
CA GLU A 511 0.02 -10.27 -11.73
C GLU A 511 -1.39 -10.81 -11.39
N ALA A 512 -1.50 -11.84 -10.54
CA ALA A 512 -2.76 -12.35 -9.97
C ALA A 512 -3.80 -12.79 -11.02
N SER A 513 -3.36 -13.59 -12.00
CA SER A 513 -4.26 -14.16 -13.01
C SER A 513 -5.38 -14.97 -12.35
N TRP A 514 -6.62 -14.85 -12.82
CA TRP A 514 -7.72 -15.71 -12.43
C TRP A 514 -8.74 -15.85 -13.56
N LEU A 515 -9.15 -17.08 -13.86
CA LEU A 515 -10.16 -17.36 -14.87
C LEU A 515 -11.38 -18.04 -14.25
N HIS A 516 -12.57 -17.55 -14.60
CA HIS A 516 -13.81 -18.27 -14.33
C HIS A 516 -14.75 -18.21 -15.54
N LYS A 517 -15.65 -19.18 -15.62
CA LYS A 517 -16.67 -19.27 -16.68
C LYS A 517 -18.03 -18.88 -16.13
N ARG A 518 -18.75 -18.02 -16.86
CA ARG A 518 -20.10 -17.58 -16.53
C ARG A 518 -21.15 -18.52 -17.13
N GLU A 519 -22.38 -18.44 -16.63
CA GLU A 519 -23.51 -19.27 -17.09
C GLU A 519 -23.87 -19.06 -18.56
N ASP A 520 -23.56 -17.89 -19.12
CA ASP A 520 -23.73 -17.56 -20.54
C ASP A 520 -22.61 -18.13 -21.44
N GLY A 521 -21.70 -18.92 -20.87
CA GLY A 521 -20.58 -19.55 -21.57
C GLY A 521 -19.37 -18.64 -21.78
N LYS A 522 -19.40 -17.38 -21.30
CA LYS A 522 -18.28 -16.45 -21.41
C LYS A 522 -17.20 -16.74 -20.38
N TYR A 523 -15.96 -16.53 -20.78
CA TYR A 523 -14.78 -16.68 -19.93
C TYR A 523 -14.35 -15.30 -19.44
N VAL A 524 -14.20 -15.15 -18.13
CA VAL A 524 -13.83 -13.90 -17.48
C VAL A 524 -12.42 -14.05 -16.91
N PHE A 525 -11.46 -13.40 -17.57
CA PHE A 525 -10.09 -13.30 -17.12
C PHE A 525 -9.92 -12.03 -16.28
N SER A 526 -9.55 -12.20 -15.02
CA SER A 526 -9.37 -11.12 -14.06
C SER A 526 -7.96 -11.13 -13.51
N TYR A 527 -7.43 -9.96 -13.18
CA TYR A 527 -6.01 -9.79 -12.86
C TYR A 527 -5.74 -8.50 -12.08
N SER A 528 -4.60 -8.45 -11.40
CA SER A 528 -4.10 -7.25 -10.73
C SER A 528 -3.38 -6.33 -11.72
N THR A 529 -3.49 -5.02 -11.50
CA THR A 529 -2.76 -3.97 -12.23
C THR A 529 -1.52 -3.47 -11.49
N GLY A 530 -1.22 -4.04 -10.30
CA GLY A 530 0.00 -3.75 -9.54
C GLY A 530 0.06 -2.33 -9.00
N ASP A 531 0.84 -1.47 -9.63
CA ASP A 531 1.12 -0.09 -9.20
C ASP A 531 -0.09 0.85 -9.24
N THR A 532 -1.19 0.46 -9.91
CA THR A 532 -2.49 1.16 -9.82
C THR A 532 -3.49 0.46 -8.90
N HIS A 533 -3.13 -0.70 -8.35
CA HIS A 533 -3.81 -1.41 -7.27
C HIS A 533 -5.24 -1.88 -7.56
N PHE A 534 -5.67 -1.94 -8.83
CA PHE A 534 -6.97 -2.47 -9.21
C PHE A 534 -6.92 -3.98 -9.42
N ILE A 535 -8.06 -4.64 -9.19
CA ILE A 535 -8.37 -5.88 -9.91
C ILE A 535 -9.24 -5.51 -11.10
N CYS A 536 -8.76 -5.81 -12.30
CA CYS A 536 -9.46 -5.61 -13.56
C CYS A 536 -10.00 -6.94 -14.08
N TYR A 537 -10.93 -6.87 -15.04
CA TYR A 537 -11.43 -8.04 -15.75
C TYR A 537 -11.67 -7.78 -17.23
N ALA A 538 -11.51 -8.84 -18.01
CA ALA A 538 -11.68 -8.90 -19.44
C ALA A 538 -12.45 -10.18 -19.82
N VAL A 539 -13.21 -10.14 -20.90
CA VAL A 539 -14.13 -11.21 -21.29
C VAL A 539 -13.76 -11.79 -22.66
N GLY A 540 -13.80 -13.11 -22.77
CA GLY A 540 -13.49 -13.87 -23.99
C GLY A 540 -14.50 -14.99 -24.25
N ASP A 541 -14.39 -15.58 -25.43
CA ASP A 541 -15.25 -16.69 -25.90
C ASP A 541 -14.66 -18.08 -25.64
N GLY A 542 -13.42 -18.15 -25.19
CA GLY A 542 -12.72 -19.39 -24.89
C GLY A 542 -11.67 -19.18 -23.79
N PRO A 543 -11.13 -20.27 -23.23
CA PRO A 543 -10.14 -20.18 -22.16
C PRO A 543 -8.87 -19.46 -22.65
N LEU A 544 -8.41 -19.72 -23.87
CA LEU A 544 -7.16 -19.14 -24.39
C LEU A 544 -7.27 -17.67 -24.84
N GLY A 545 -8.43 -17.02 -24.71
CA GLY A 545 -8.67 -15.67 -25.19
C GLY A 545 -8.72 -15.56 -26.73
N PRO A 546 -8.45 -14.37 -27.30
CA PRO A 546 -8.14 -13.12 -26.60
C PRO A 546 -9.30 -12.65 -25.72
N PHE A 547 -8.99 -11.83 -24.73
CA PHE A 547 -9.97 -11.24 -23.81
C PHE A 547 -10.11 -9.75 -24.08
N THR A 548 -11.33 -9.24 -24.13
CA THR A 548 -11.59 -7.79 -24.27
C THR A 548 -11.83 -7.17 -22.91
N TYR A 549 -11.07 -6.13 -22.55
CA TYR A 549 -11.20 -5.43 -21.28
C TYR A 549 -12.61 -4.84 -21.10
N GLU A 550 -13.21 -5.12 -19.94
CA GLU A 550 -14.57 -4.64 -19.61
C GLU A 550 -14.54 -3.59 -18.49
N GLY A 551 -13.73 -3.80 -17.45
CA GLY A 551 -13.66 -2.84 -16.35
C GLY A 551 -12.87 -3.30 -15.12
N GLN A 552 -13.05 -2.55 -14.04
CA GLN A 552 -12.48 -2.83 -12.73
C GLN A 552 -13.46 -3.67 -11.91
N LEU A 553 -13.01 -4.82 -11.41
CA LEU A 553 -13.74 -5.71 -10.51
C LEU A 553 -13.60 -5.26 -9.05
N LEU A 554 -12.37 -4.96 -8.60
CA LEU A 554 -12.08 -4.54 -7.22
C LEU A 554 -11.24 -3.26 -7.23
N GLN A 555 -11.62 -2.34 -6.34
CA GLN A 555 -10.89 -1.09 -6.11
C GLN A 555 -9.65 -1.34 -5.23
N PRO A 556 -8.72 -0.37 -5.12
CA PRO A 556 -7.55 -0.52 -4.26
C PRO A 556 -7.92 -0.80 -2.81
N VAL A 557 -7.07 -1.60 -2.16
CA VAL A 557 -7.22 -2.05 -0.77
C VAL A 557 -6.09 -1.47 0.10
N VAL A 558 -6.18 -1.62 1.42
CA VAL A 558 -5.07 -1.25 2.31
C VAL A 558 -3.91 -2.23 2.09
N GLY A 559 -2.68 -1.72 2.01
CA GLY A 559 -1.52 -2.46 1.51
C GLY A 559 -1.22 -2.21 0.02
N TRP A 560 -0.01 -2.57 -0.42
CA TRP A 560 0.43 -2.37 -1.81
C TRP A 560 -0.16 -3.41 -2.78
N THR A 561 -0.19 -4.68 -2.39
CA THR A 561 -0.69 -5.77 -3.25
C THR A 561 -2.21 -5.83 -3.26
N ASN A 562 -2.77 -6.24 -4.39
CA ASN A 562 -4.17 -6.62 -4.52
C ASN A 562 -4.21 -7.91 -5.33
N HIS A 563 -4.66 -9.01 -4.72
CA HIS A 563 -4.72 -10.33 -5.34
C HIS A 563 -6.06 -10.97 -4.98
N HIS A 564 -6.67 -11.69 -5.92
CA HIS A 564 -8.02 -12.19 -5.76
C HIS A 564 -8.26 -13.56 -6.42
N SER A 565 -9.42 -14.12 -6.10
CA SER A 565 -10.08 -15.15 -6.90
C SER A 565 -11.58 -14.91 -6.91
N VAL A 566 -12.27 -15.49 -7.89
CA VAL A 566 -13.73 -15.40 -8.03
C VAL A 566 -14.32 -16.79 -8.12
N VAL A 567 -15.24 -17.10 -7.21
CA VAL A 567 -15.90 -18.41 -7.14
C VAL A 567 -17.41 -18.26 -7.04
N LYS A 568 -18.12 -19.20 -7.67
CA LYS A 568 -19.57 -19.33 -7.53
C LYS A 568 -19.88 -20.35 -6.44
N TYR A 569 -20.71 -19.97 -5.49
CA TYR A 569 -21.16 -20.84 -4.42
C TYR A 569 -22.65 -20.62 -4.15
N LYS A 570 -23.42 -21.71 -4.13
CA LYS A 570 -24.89 -21.70 -3.91
C LYS A 570 -25.65 -20.64 -4.73
N GLY A 571 -25.27 -20.47 -6.00
CA GLY A 571 -25.93 -19.55 -6.93
C GLY A 571 -25.47 -18.09 -6.83
N ARG A 572 -24.57 -17.76 -5.91
CA ARG A 572 -24.02 -16.40 -5.72
C ARG A 572 -22.54 -16.40 -6.09
N TRP A 573 -22.04 -15.25 -6.53
CA TRP A 573 -20.63 -15.06 -6.86
C TRP A 573 -19.93 -14.32 -5.73
N TYR A 574 -18.71 -14.73 -5.44
CA TYR A 574 -17.88 -14.12 -4.42
C TYR A 574 -16.50 -13.83 -4.98
N VAL A 575 -15.97 -12.64 -4.68
CA VAL A 575 -14.56 -12.31 -4.86
C VAL A 575 -13.88 -12.47 -3.52
N PHE A 576 -12.92 -13.37 -3.44
CA PHE A 576 -11.98 -13.47 -2.32
C PHE A 576 -10.78 -12.61 -2.65
N TYR A 577 -10.28 -11.86 -1.67
CA TYR A 577 -9.16 -10.93 -1.81
C TYR A 577 -8.44 -10.79 -0.47
N HIS A 578 -7.39 -9.97 -0.38
CA HIS A 578 -6.74 -9.65 0.89
C HIS A 578 -6.62 -8.15 1.12
N ASP A 579 -6.35 -7.75 2.36
CA ASP A 579 -5.85 -6.41 2.68
C ASP A 579 -4.90 -6.43 3.89
N CYS A 580 -4.35 -5.27 4.23
CA CYS A 580 -3.47 -5.04 5.37
C CYS A 580 -4.13 -4.24 6.50
N GLU A 581 -5.46 -4.23 6.62
CA GLU A 581 -6.13 -3.47 7.69
C GLU A 581 -5.74 -4.00 9.07
N ARG A 582 -5.72 -5.33 9.23
CA ARG A 582 -5.39 -6.00 10.49
C ARG A 582 -3.96 -5.74 10.96
N SER A 583 -3.02 -5.68 10.01
CA SER A 583 -1.59 -5.45 10.30
C SER A 583 -1.23 -3.98 10.42
N ASN A 584 -2.20 -3.06 10.26
CA ASN A 584 -1.98 -1.62 10.19
C ASN A 584 -1.04 -1.22 9.03
N ASP A 585 -1.37 -1.67 7.82
CA ASP A 585 -0.71 -1.30 6.56
C ASP A 585 0.70 -1.90 6.35
N VAL A 586 1.02 -2.98 7.07
CA VAL A 586 2.24 -3.76 6.79
C VAL A 586 1.99 -4.62 5.56
N SER A 587 2.50 -4.18 4.41
CA SER A 587 2.16 -4.76 3.10
C SER A 587 2.49 -6.25 2.92
N HIS A 588 3.42 -6.81 3.69
CA HIS A 588 3.75 -8.24 3.67
C HIS A 588 3.01 -9.08 4.74
N LEU A 589 2.12 -8.45 5.52
CA LEU A 589 1.27 -9.11 6.52
C LEU A 589 -0.19 -8.86 6.18
N ARG A 590 -0.78 -9.74 5.38
CA ARG A 590 -2.11 -9.56 4.80
C ARG A 590 -3.15 -10.46 5.47
N SER A 591 -4.43 -10.20 5.23
CA SER A 591 -5.52 -11.03 5.72
C SER A 591 -6.60 -11.19 4.67
N VAL A 592 -6.97 -12.44 4.38
CA VAL A 592 -8.00 -12.78 3.41
C VAL A 592 -9.38 -12.33 3.89
N LYS A 593 -10.12 -11.71 2.97
CA LYS A 593 -11.51 -11.25 3.08
C LYS A 593 -12.26 -11.65 1.81
N PHE A 594 -13.56 -11.40 1.78
CA PHE A 594 -14.37 -11.63 0.59
C PHE A 594 -15.54 -10.66 0.49
N ARG A 595 -16.08 -10.54 -0.72
CA ARG A 595 -17.27 -9.74 -1.05
C ARG A 595 -18.15 -10.53 -2.00
N GLU A 596 -19.46 -10.37 -1.87
CA GLU A 596 -20.37 -10.83 -2.92
C GLU A 596 -20.20 -9.96 -4.17
N VAL A 597 -20.28 -10.59 -5.34
CA VAL A 597 -20.20 -9.98 -6.67
C VAL A 597 -21.53 -10.19 -7.38
N THR A 598 -22.06 -9.13 -7.97
CA THR A 598 -23.18 -9.21 -8.92
C THR A 598 -22.71 -8.67 -10.26
N TRP A 599 -22.92 -9.46 -11.30
CA TRP A 599 -22.49 -9.23 -12.68
C TRP A 599 -23.55 -8.48 -13.50
#